data_AF-A0A7S7TW10-F1
#
_entry.id   AF-A0A7S7TW10-F1
#
_cell.length_a   1.000
_cell.length_b   1.000
_cell.length_c   1.000
_cell.angle_alpha   90.00
_cell.angle_beta   90.00
_cell.angle_gamma   90.00
#
_symmetry.space_group_name_H-M   'P 1'
#
loop_
_entity.id
_entity.type
_entity.pdbx_description
1 polymer ?
#
loop_
_entity_poly.entity_id
_entity_poly.type
_entity_poly.pdbx_seq_one_letter_code
_entity_poly.pdbx_strand_id
1 'polypeptide(L)' 'MGDSYLNDPRHWRERAEETRTKAERMWDEESRQRMLRIAVEYDRLADQAAERARADENLVRK' A
#
# COMPACT_ATOMS: atom_id res chain seq x y z
N MET A 1 -19.60 -2.54 8.13
CA MET A 1 -18.74 -3.28 7.19
C MET A 1 -17.84 -2.27 6.51
N GLY A 2 -16.53 -2.24 6.81
CA GLY A 2 -15.68 -1.21 6.23
C GLY A 2 -14.18 -1.23 6.57
N ASP A 3 -13.72 -2.06 7.50
CA ASP A 3 -12.33 -1.92 8.02
C ASP A 3 -11.36 -3.03 7.58
N SER A 4 -11.82 -4.00 6.77
CA SER A 4 -11.02 -5.17 6.42
C SER A 4 -9.88 -4.88 5.43
N TYR A 5 -10.05 -3.91 4.54
CA TYR A 5 -9.03 -3.58 3.52
C TYR A 5 -7.90 -2.70 4.06
N LEU A 6 -8.15 -1.94 5.15
CA LEU A 6 -7.11 -1.10 5.78
C LEU A 6 -6.00 -1.95 6.43
N ASN A 7 -6.33 -3.16 6.86
CA ASN A 7 -5.38 -4.12 7.43
C ASN A 7 -4.91 -5.17 6.42
N ASP A 8 -5.35 -5.12 5.14
CA ASP A 8 -4.87 -6.04 4.12
C ASP A 8 -3.58 -5.48 3.47
N PRO A 9 -2.40 -6.07 3.74
CA PRO A 9 -1.17 -5.62 3.10
C PRO A 9 -1.21 -5.76 1.58
N ARG A 10 -1.93 -6.75 1.04
CA ARG A 10 -2.04 -6.96 -0.40
C ARG A 10 -2.78 -5.81 -1.07
N HIS A 11 -3.86 -5.34 -0.45
CA HIS A 11 -4.61 -4.19 -0.95
C HIS A 11 -3.71 -2.96 -1.16
N TRP A 12 -2.87 -2.65 -0.18
CA TRP A 12 -1.94 -1.53 -0.26
C TRP A 12 -0.84 -1.74 -1.33
N ARG A 13 -0.34 -2.97 -1.51
CA ARG A 13 0.63 -3.29 -2.58
C ARG A 13 0.03 -3.14 -3.97
N GLU A 14 -1.20 -3.60 -4.19
CA GLU A 14 -1.92 -3.43 -5.46
C GLU A 14 -2.07 -1.94 -5.79
N ARG A 15 -2.45 -1.12 -4.80
CA ARG A 15 -2.56 0.34 -4.96
C ARG A 15 -1.23 1.01 -5.29
N ALA A 16 -0.13 0.55 -4.68
CA ALA A 16 1.22 1.04 -5.02
C ALA A 16 1.56 0.75 -6.48
N GLU A 17 1.30 -0.47 -6.96
CA GLU A 17 1.56 -0.88 -8.35
C GLU A 17 0.70 -0.10 -9.36
N GLU A 18 -0.60 0.05 -9.10
CA GLU A 18 -1.49 0.86 -9.94
C GLU A 18 -0.99 2.31 -10.04
N THR A 19 -0.49 2.86 -8.94
CA THR A 19 0.02 4.23 -8.87
C THR A 19 1.31 4.38 -9.69
N ARG A 20 2.22 3.41 -9.62
CA ARG A 20 3.43 3.37 -10.48
C ARG A 20 3.07 3.28 -11.95
N THR A 21 2.17 2.36 -12.30
CA THR A 21 1.70 2.18 -13.68
C THR A 21 1.09 3.47 -14.24
N LYS A 22 0.36 4.23 -13.41
CA LYS A 22 -0.15 5.56 -13.79
C LYS A 22 0.97 6.57 -13.95
N ALA A 23 1.93 6.60 -13.02
CA ALA A 23 3.08 7.50 -13.07
C ALA A 23 3.91 7.31 -14.36
N GLU A 24 4.11 6.07 -14.79
CA GLU A 24 4.85 5.74 -16.03
C GLU A 24 4.19 6.29 -17.30
N ARG A 25 2.87 6.48 -17.28
CA ARG A 25 2.11 7.06 -18.40
C ARG A 25 2.07 8.58 -18.38
N MET A 26 2.66 9.22 -17.36
CA MET A 26 2.67 10.68 -17.25
C MET A 26 3.83 11.28 -18.05
N TRP A 27 3.51 12.31 -18.84
CA TRP A 27 4.50 13.09 -19.58
C TRP A 27 5.24 14.09 -18.69
N ASP A 28 4.54 14.65 -17.70
CA ASP A 28 5.11 15.61 -16.77
C ASP A 28 5.94 14.91 -15.69
N GLU A 29 7.25 15.18 -15.69
CA GLU A 29 8.20 14.56 -14.75
C GLU A 29 7.85 14.91 -13.31
N GLU A 30 7.43 16.13 -13.03
CA GLU A 30 7.08 16.55 -11.67
C GLU A 30 5.89 15.74 -11.12
N SER A 31 4.86 15.59 -11.93
CA SER A 31 3.68 14.80 -11.60
C SER A 31 3.98 13.32 -11.50
N ARG A 32 4.85 12.78 -12.37
CA ARG A 32 5.37 11.42 -12.26
C ARG A 32 6.04 11.20 -10.91
N GLN A 33 6.97 12.08 -10.53
CA GLN A 33 7.68 12.00 -9.25
C GLN A 33 6.73 12.07 -8.06
N ARG A 34 5.70 12.93 -8.11
CA ARG A 34 4.65 12.97 -7.08
C ARG A 34 3.88 11.64 -6.97
N MET A 35 3.47 11.05 -8.09
CA MET A 35 2.78 9.76 -8.08
C MET A 35 3.66 8.64 -7.54
N LEU A 36 4.95 8.63 -7.90
CA LEU A 36 5.89 7.65 -7.35
C LEU A 36 6.05 7.78 -5.83
N ARG A 37 6.07 9.00 -5.29
CA ARG A 37 6.06 9.21 -3.83
C ARG A 37 4.81 8.64 -3.17
N ILE A 38 3.64 8.83 -3.78
CA ILE A 38 2.38 8.25 -3.29
C ILE A 38 2.45 6.71 -3.30
N ALA A 39 3.03 6.11 -4.35
CA ALA A 39 3.22 4.67 -4.41
C ALA A 39 4.13 4.14 -3.30
N VAL A 40 5.17 4.88 -2.93
CA VAL A 40 6.04 4.56 -1.79
C VAL A 40 5.28 4.62 -0.46
N GLU A 41 4.40 5.61 -0.28
CA GLU A 41 3.57 5.67 0.93
C GLU A 41 2.59 4.49 1.02
N TYR A 42 2.04 4.03 -0.11
CA TYR A 42 1.22 2.81 -0.13
C TYR A 42 2.02 1.56 0.25
N ASP A 43 3.28 1.42 -0.18
CA ASP A 43 4.13 0.31 0.29
C ASP A 43 4.36 0.35 1.81
N ARG A 44 4.56 1.53 2.39
CA ARG A 44 4.71 1.68 3.85
C ARG A 44 3.44 1.26 4.59
N LEU A 45 2.27 1.62 4.06
CA LEU A 45 0.98 1.18 4.61
C LEU A 45 0.83 -0.35 4.50
N ALA A 46 1.31 -0.95 3.40
CA ALA A 46 1.31 -2.39 3.27
C ALA A 46 2.18 -3.07 4.32
N ASP A 47 3.37 -2.53 4.60
CA ASP A 47 4.27 -3.07 5.62
C ASP A 47 3.64 -2.97 7.01
N GLN A 48 3.04 -1.82 7.35
CA GLN A 48 2.31 -1.64 8.61
C GLN A 48 1.11 -2.59 8.74
N ALA A 49 0.36 -2.80 7.65
CA ALA A 49 -0.75 -3.75 7.62
C ALA A 49 -0.25 -5.19 7.82
N ALA A 50 0.89 -5.56 7.24
CA ALA A 50 1.49 -6.87 7.43
C ALA A 50 1.96 -7.09 8.88
N GLU A 51 2.52 -6.07 9.52
CA GLU A 51 2.89 -6.12 10.94
C GLU A 51 1.66 -6.31 11.84
N ARG A 52 0.58 -5.57 11.56
CA ARG A 52 -0.70 -5.72 12.28
C ARG A 52 -1.30 -7.10 12.09
N ALA A 53 -1.32 -7.61 10.87
CA ALA A 53 -1.83 -8.95 10.57
C ALA A 53 -1.04 -10.04 11.32
N ARG A 54 0.29 -9.90 11.42
CA ARG A 54 1.13 -10.82 12.22
C ARG A 54 0.88 -10.71 13.71
N ALA A 55 0.65 -9.49 14.23
CA ALA A 55 0.34 -9.28 15.63
C ALA A 55 -1.02 -9.89 16.02
N ASP A 56 -2.03 -9.75 15.16
CA ASP A 56 -3.35 -10.35 15.31
C ASP A 56 -3.28 -11.88 15.28
N GLU A 57 -2.54 -12.45 14.32
CA GLU A 57 -2.33 -13.90 14.21
C GLU A 57 -1.66 -14.50 15.46
N ASN A 58 -0.72 -13.78 16.08
CA ASN A 58 -0.07 -14.20 17.33
C ASN A 58 -1.00 -14.13 18.55
N LEU A 59 -2.01 -13.26 18.54
CA LEU A 59 -3.02 -13.18 19.61
C LEU A 59 -4.04 -14.33 19.53
N VAL A 60 -4.36 -14.81 18.32
CA VAL A 60 -5.29 -15.93 18.09
C VAL A 60 -4.65 -17.29 18.44
N ARG A 61 -3.32 -17.41 18.36
CA ARG A 61 -2.59 -18.66 18.63
C ARG A 61 -2.30 -18.94 20.11
N LYS A 62 -2.61 -18.03 21.03
CA LYS A 62 -2.31 -18.14 22.47
C LYS A 62 -3.55 -18.50 23.28
#